data_AF-A0A1L7BHA0-F1
#
_entry.id   AF-A0A1L7BHA0-F1
#
_cell.length_a   1.000
_cell.length_b   1.000
_cell.length_c   1.000
_cell.angle_alpha   90.00
_cell.angle_beta   90.00
_cell.angle_gamma   90.00
#
_symmetry.space_group_name_H-M   'P 1'
#
loop_
_entity.id
_entity.type
_entity.pdbx_description
1 polymer ?
#
loop_
_entity_poly.entity_id
_entity_poly.type
_entity_poly.pdbx_seq_one_letter_code
_entity_poly.pdbx_strand_id
1 'polypeptide(L)'
;MDYGNFNEKIGVKLIFEFKLDFPLYLGKGNFENLKKELTSVGFSDFSFSGFLSDKVFKSENGFYIKSRAFFIIKTFFNKRIADILNNKIYGLKPHKIYINRLNFNREFYVLNSNLDLDLVEDYSDFIREKLIEKYRELYGKNPDDNSLVVIIKNGKNYKKALFFGSKKLINLANVLGLYGTGGYRGFLVEDKKFGVINNEIKSEL
;
A
#
# COMPACT_ATOMS: atom_id res chain seq x y z
N MET A 1 33.09 -6.66 7.32
CA MET A 1 31.67 -6.45 6.98
C MET A 1 31.55 -5.04 6.48
N ASP A 2 31.36 -4.85 5.18
CA ASP A 2 31.17 -3.52 4.60
C ASP A 2 29.83 -2.94 5.07
N TYR A 3 29.91 -1.90 5.89
CA TYR A 3 28.77 -1.07 6.23
C TYR A 3 28.44 -0.18 5.03
N GLY A 4 27.79 -0.77 4.02
CA GLY A 4 27.33 -0.07 2.83
C GLY A 4 26.37 1.07 3.17
N ASN A 5 26.72 2.28 2.74
CA ASN A 5 25.89 3.47 2.57
C ASN A 5 24.72 3.67 3.56
N PHE A 6 24.94 4.51 4.57
CA PHE A 6 23.93 5.06 5.50
C PHE A 6 22.77 5.84 4.85
N ASN A 7 22.69 5.91 3.52
CA ASN A 7 21.67 6.67 2.77
C ASN A 7 20.53 5.82 2.20
N GLU A 8 20.52 4.50 2.40
CA GLU A 8 19.42 3.67 1.90
C GLU A 8 18.21 3.73 2.86
N LYS A 9 17.09 4.32 2.41
CA LYS A 9 15.87 4.39 3.21
C LYS A 9 15.29 2.98 3.39
N ILE A 10 15.19 2.53 4.63
CA ILE A 10 14.66 1.20 4.96
C ILE A 10 13.13 1.25 4.91
N GLY A 11 12.52 0.47 4.02
CA GLY A 11 11.07 0.30 3.99
C GLY A 11 10.55 -0.54 5.17
N VAL A 12 9.43 -0.12 5.76
CA VAL A 12 8.75 -0.82 6.85
C VAL A 12 7.27 -0.99 6.56
N LYS A 13 6.71 -2.09 7.07
CA LYS A 13 5.30 -2.44 7.01
C LYS A 13 4.73 -2.50 8.43
N LEU A 14 3.71 -1.68 8.66
CA LEU A 14 2.91 -1.66 9.87
C LEU A 14 1.59 -2.36 9.60
N ILE A 15 1.25 -3.35 10.40
CA ILE A 15 -0.02 -4.07 10.31
C ILE A 15 -0.76 -3.84 11.62
N PHE A 16 -1.85 -3.09 11.52
CA PHE A 16 -2.76 -2.82 12.63
C PHE A 16 -3.90 -3.83 12.56
N GLU A 17 -4.09 -4.58 13.63
CA GLU A 17 -5.18 -5.54 13.77
C GLU A 17 -6.21 -4.98 14.74
N PHE A 18 -7.48 -4.96 14.33
CA PHE A 18 -8.60 -4.50 15.12
C PHE A 18 -9.55 -5.65 15.42
N LYS A 19 -10.02 -5.71 16.66
CA LYS A 19 -11.18 -6.51 17.08
C LYS A 19 -12.36 -5.55 17.22
N LEU A 20 -13.42 -5.83 16.51
CA LEU A 20 -14.59 -4.95 16.40
C LEU A 20 -15.74 -5.58 17.17
N ASP A 21 -16.10 -4.98 18.31
CA ASP A 21 -17.25 -5.40 19.12
C ASP A 21 -18.58 -5.05 18.44
N PHE A 22 -18.56 -4.06 17.53
CA PHE A 22 -19.68 -3.62 16.71
C PHE A 22 -19.22 -3.40 15.26
N PRO A 23 -20.13 -3.52 14.27
CA PRO A 23 -19.79 -3.23 12.88
C PRO A 23 -19.26 -1.79 12.73
N LEU A 24 -18.11 -1.64 12.06
CA LEU A 24 -17.57 -0.33 11.70
C LEU A 24 -18.11 0.07 10.33
N TYR A 25 -18.78 1.22 10.26
CA TYR A 25 -19.19 1.81 8.99
C TYR A 25 -18.07 2.67 8.40
N LEU A 26 -17.83 2.49 7.10
CA LEU A 26 -16.86 3.23 6.31
C LEU A 26 -17.56 3.84 5.09
N GLY A 27 -17.85 5.13 5.18
CA GLY A 27 -18.57 5.88 4.14
C GLY A 27 -17.70 6.25 2.92
N LYS A 28 -18.36 6.74 1.86
CA LYS A 28 -17.71 7.36 0.69
C LYS A 28 -16.72 8.45 1.14
N GLY A 29 -15.49 8.40 0.63
CA GLY A 29 -14.43 9.36 0.97
C GLY A 29 -13.60 9.02 2.22
N ASN A 30 -13.86 7.89 2.88
CA ASN A 30 -13.08 7.44 4.04
C ASN A 30 -11.56 7.41 3.78
N PHE A 31 -11.11 7.02 2.59
CA PHE A 31 -9.69 6.93 2.26
C PHE A 31 -8.99 8.28 2.23
N GLU A 32 -9.66 9.34 1.76
CA GLU A 32 -9.08 10.69 1.78
C GLU A 32 -8.98 11.23 3.21
N ASN A 33 -9.99 10.96 4.04
CA ASN A 33 -9.94 11.32 5.46
C ASN A 33 -8.82 10.57 6.19
N LEU A 34 -8.67 9.27 5.91
CA LEU A 34 -7.60 8.45 6.47
C LEU A 34 -6.23 8.92 6.04
N LYS A 35 -6.07 9.31 4.77
CA LYS A 35 -4.82 9.92 4.28
C LYS A 35 -4.50 11.20 5.05
N LYS A 36 -5.48 12.09 5.26
CA LYS A 36 -5.29 13.33 6.03
C LYS A 36 -4.91 13.05 7.49
N GLU A 37 -5.57 12.11 8.15
CA GLU A 37 -5.27 11.69 9.53
C GLU A 37 -3.86 11.11 9.65
N LEU A 38 -3.44 10.26 8.71
CA LEU A 38 -2.08 9.70 8.71
C LEU A 38 -1.01 10.77 8.46
N THR A 39 -1.28 11.72 7.57
CA THR A 39 -0.38 12.86 7.36
C THR A 39 -0.29 13.75 8.60
N SER A 40 -1.41 14.03 9.29
CA SER A 40 -1.41 14.92 10.46
C SER A 40 -0.65 14.34 11.65
N VAL A 41 -0.60 13.01 11.79
CA VAL A 41 0.25 12.34 12.79
C VAL A 41 1.71 12.17 12.36
N GLY A 42 2.06 12.59 11.15
CA GLY A 42 3.45 12.71 10.70
C GLY A 42 3.95 11.61 9.76
N PHE A 43 3.07 10.78 9.19
CA PHE A 43 3.49 9.97 8.05
C PHE A 43 3.72 10.84 6.82
N SER A 44 4.89 10.69 6.21
CA SER A 44 5.23 11.20 4.88
C SER A 44 5.61 10.01 4.00
N ASP A 45 5.41 10.13 2.68
CA ASP A 45 5.79 9.10 1.70
C ASP A 45 5.36 7.69 2.17
N PHE A 46 4.06 7.50 2.29
CA PHE A 46 3.46 6.26 2.75
C PHE A 46 2.39 5.80 1.76
N SER A 47 2.11 4.50 1.78
CA SER A 47 0.93 3.92 1.15
C SER A 47 0.16 3.08 2.16
N PHE A 48 -1.15 2.89 1.93
CA PHE A 48 -2.00 2.12 2.85
C PHE A 48 -3.06 1.30 2.14
N SER A 49 -3.47 0.19 2.75
CA SER A 49 -4.41 -0.76 2.13
C SER A 49 -5.86 -0.28 2.11
N GLY A 50 -6.24 0.61 3.03
CA GLY A 50 -7.63 0.68 3.52
C GLY A 50 -7.91 -0.47 4.50
N PHE A 51 -9.10 -0.50 5.10
CA PHE A 51 -9.47 -1.60 5.99
C PHE A 51 -9.72 -2.88 5.19
N LEU A 52 -9.10 -3.97 5.63
CA LEU A 52 -9.22 -5.31 5.07
C LEU A 52 -9.95 -6.19 6.09
N SER A 53 -10.99 -6.90 5.68
CA SER A 53 -11.74 -7.82 6.54
C SER A 53 -12.28 -8.99 5.73
N ASP A 54 -12.42 -10.15 6.36
CA ASP A 54 -13.12 -11.30 5.79
C ASP A 54 -14.65 -11.12 5.79
N LYS A 55 -15.18 -10.14 6.53
CA LYS A 55 -16.61 -9.86 6.65
C LYS A 55 -16.93 -8.42 6.30
N VAL A 56 -17.18 -8.19 5.01
CA VAL A 56 -17.55 -6.89 4.45
C VAL A 56 -19.00 -6.93 3.97
N PHE A 57 -19.79 -5.91 4.32
CA PHE A 57 -21.18 -5.77 3.89
C PHE A 57 -21.33 -4.42 3.16
N LYS A 58 -21.69 -4.45 1.88
CA LYS A 58 -21.86 -3.23 1.07
C LYS A 58 -23.13 -2.46 1.51
N SER A 59 -23.09 -1.14 1.33
CA SER A 59 -24.27 -0.28 1.40
C SER A 59 -24.20 0.80 0.32
N GLU A 60 -25.31 1.48 0.03
CA GLU A 60 -25.38 2.51 -1.02
C GLU A 60 -24.30 3.60 -0.88
N ASN A 61 -23.88 3.88 0.35
CA ASN A 61 -22.97 4.97 0.68
C ASN A 61 -21.63 4.52 1.26
N GLY A 62 -21.31 3.22 1.22
CA GLY A 62 -20.05 2.71 1.75
C GLY A 62 -20.09 1.22 2.02
N PHE A 63 -19.45 0.82 3.12
CA PHE A 63 -19.45 -0.57 3.55
C PHE A 63 -19.30 -0.68 5.07
N TYR A 64 -19.77 -1.79 5.61
CA TYR A 64 -19.56 -2.19 7.00
C TYR A 64 -18.52 -3.30 7.05
N ILE A 65 -17.65 -3.25 8.05
CA ILE A 65 -16.75 -4.34 8.40
C ILE A 65 -17.08 -4.85 9.80
N LYS A 66 -16.99 -6.17 10.03
CA LYS A 66 -17.38 -6.77 11.32
C LYS A 66 -16.32 -7.76 11.83
N SER A 67 -16.26 -7.95 13.14
CA SER A 67 -15.44 -8.96 13.84
C SER A 67 -13.95 -8.62 13.85
N ARG A 68 -13.23 -8.82 12.73
CA ARG A 68 -11.78 -8.61 12.65
C ARG A 68 -11.45 -7.80 11.42
N ALA A 69 -10.61 -6.79 11.61
CA ALA A 69 -10.13 -5.96 10.52
C ALA A 69 -8.62 -5.76 10.61
N PHE A 70 -8.01 -5.60 9.45
CA PHE A 70 -6.59 -5.29 9.30
C PHE A 70 -6.44 -3.99 8.54
N PHE A 71 -5.45 -3.20 8.94
CA PHE A 71 -5.05 -2.00 8.22
C PHE A 71 -3.55 -2.05 8.05
N ILE A 72 -3.07 -1.90 6.81
CA ILE A 72 -1.65 -1.99 6.51
C ILE A 72 -1.17 -0.63 6.05
N ILE A 73 -0.10 -0.14 6.65
CA ILE A 73 0.66 1.03 6.19
C ILE A 73 2.05 0.57 5.79
N LYS A 74 2.54 1.08 4.67
CA LYS A 74 3.93 0.96 4.26
C LYS A 74 4.54 2.34 4.15
N THR A 75 5.73 2.51 4.68
CA THR A 75 6.46 3.79 4.65
C THR A 75 7.96 3.52 4.79
N PHE A 76 8.77 4.55 4.65
CA PHE A 76 10.17 4.49 5.04
C PHE A 76 10.31 4.65 6.55
N PHE A 77 11.28 3.95 7.15
CA PHE A 77 11.53 4.02 8.57
C PHE A 77 11.82 5.47 8.99
N ASN A 78 11.07 5.93 9.98
CA ASN A 78 11.24 7.22 10.63
C ASN A 78 11.17 6.99 12.14
N LYS A 79 12.03 7.66 12.92
CA LYS A 79 12.04 7.59 14.39
C LYS A 79 10.67 7.95 15.00
N ARG A 80 9.89 8.80 14.32
CA ARG A 80 8.53 9.19 14.73
C ARG A 80 7.49 8.08 14.60
N ILE A 81 7.80 6.95 13.96
CA ILE A 81 6.85 5.83 13.84
C ILE A 81 6.34 5.42 15.23
N ALA A 82 7.21 5.35 16.24
CA ALA A 82 6.81 4.98 17.60
C ALA A 82 5.71 5.89 18.17
N ASP A 83 5.81 7.20 17.94
CA ASP A 83 4.81 8.19 18.37
C ASP A 83 3.47 7.98 17.66
N ILE A 84 3.51 7.52 16.40
CA ILE A 84 2.31 7.28 15.60
C ILE A 84 1.55 6.03 16.04
N LEU A 85 2.24 4.99 16.52
CA LEU A 85 1.62 3.71 16.90
C LEU A 85 0.64 3.82 18.08
N ASN A 86 0.76 4.86 18.89
CA ASN A 86 -0.13 5.09 20.03
C ASN A 86 -1.44 5.81 19.65
N ASN A 87 -1.55 6.33 18.43
CA ASN A 87 -2.75 7.03 17.99
C ASN A 87 -3.88 6.07 17.66
N LYS A 88 -5.11 6.52 17.91
CA LYS A 88 -6.30 5.89 17.35
C LYS A 88 -6.27 6.10 15.84
N ILE A 89 -6.73 5.10 15.10
CA ILE A 89 -6.95 5.20 13.65
C ILE A 89 -8.45 5.14 13.45
N TYR A 90 -9.04 6.22 12.91
CA TYR A 90 -10.49 6.30 12.71
C TYR A 90 -11.29 6.14 14.02
N GLY A 91 -10.75 6.67 15.12
CA GLY A 91 -11.32 6.53 16.47
C GLY A 91 -11.17 5.14 17.10
N LEU A 92 -10.62 4.16 16.37
CA LEU A 92 -10.40 2.80 16.85
C LEU A 92 -8.98 2.63 17.41
N LYS A 93 -8.88 1.93 18.54
CA LYS A 93 -7.59 1.50 19.09
C LYS A 93 -7.22 0.14 18.49
N PRO A 94 -6.03 -0.02 17.86
CA PRO A 94 -5.56 -1.32 17.41
C PRO A 94 -5.49 -2.31 18.59
N HIS A 95 -5.97 -3.53 18.38
CA HIS A 95 -5.81 -4.64 19.33
C HIS A 95 -4.37 -5.14 19.36
N LYS A 96 -3.74 -5.24 18.17
CA LYS A 96 -2.33 -5.60 18.00
C LYS A 96 -1.73 -4.78 16.88
N ILE A 97 -0.44 -4.51 16.99
CA ILE A 97 0.33 -3.86 15.93
C ILE A 97 1.59 -4.67 15.68
N TYR A 98 1.84 -4.98 14.41
CA TYR A 98 3.03 -5.69 13.96
C TYR A 98 3.88 -4.76 13.10
N ILE A 99 5.17 -4.70 13.39
CA ILE A 99 6.14 -3.88 12.64
C ILE A 99 7.11 -4.85 12.00
N ASN A 100 7.17 -4.83 10.68
CA ASN A 100 8.07 -5.69 9.92
C ASN A 100 8.90 -4.84 8.96
N ARG A 101 10.17 -5.19 8.80
CA ARG A 101 10.95 -4.69 7.67
C ARG A 101 10.31 -5.20 6.37
N LEU A 102 10.25 -4.36 5.34
CA LEU A 102 9.85 -4.81 4.02
C LEU A 102 10.97 -5.65 3.42
N ASN A 103 10.64 -6.90 3.11
CA ASN A 103 11.53 -7.78 2.37
C ASN A 103 11.43 -7.46 0.88
N PHE A 104 12.53 -7.63 0.16
CA PHE A 104 12.52 -7.54 -1.28
C PHE A 104 11.61 -8.61 -1.87
N ASN A 105 10.70 -8.21 -2.74
CA ASN A 105 9.81 -9.09 -3.49
C ASN A 105 9.63 -8.52 -4.89
N ARG A 106 9.35 -9.40 -5.86
CA ARG A 106 9.06 -9.05 -7.25
C ARG A 106 7.61 -9.28 -7.62
N GLU A 107 6.85 -9.93 -6.75
CA GLU A 107 5.47 -10.28 -7.00
C GLU A 107 4.57 -9.66 -5.93
N PHE A 108 3.54 -8.96 -6.38
CA PHE A 108 2.60 -8.31 -5.50
C PHE A 108 1.17 -8.46 -6.00
N TYR A 109 0.23 -8.51 -5.09
CA TYR A 109 -1.19 -8.32 -5.39
C TYR A 109 -1.49 -6.83 -5.33
N VAL A 110 -2.18 -6.33 -6.35
CA VAL A 110 -2.53 -4.92 -6.48
C VAL A 110 -3.92 -4.71 -5.88
N LEU A 111 -4.00 -3.81 -4.90
CA LEU A 111 -5.21 -3.35 -4.27
C LEU A 111 -5.60 -1.96 -4.80
N ASN A 112 -6.90 -1.66 -4.79
CA ASN A 112 -7.42 -0.32 -5.10
C ASN A 112 -6.93 0.27 -6.44
N SER A 113 -6.75 -0.57 -7.47
CA SER A 113 -6.41 -0.09 -8.81
C SER A 113 -7.68 0.13 -9.64
N ASN A 114 -7.77 1.26 -10.33
CA ASN A 114 -8.77 1.53 -11.37
C ASN A 114 -8.18 1.30 -12.79
N LEU A 115 -7.26 0.34 -12.91
CA LEU A 115 -6.64 0.00 -14.19
C LEU A 115 -7.64 -0.74 -15.07
N ASP A 116 -8.10 -0.12 -16.15
CA ASP A 116 -8.63 -0.82 -17.31
C ASP A 116 -7.45 -1.29 -18.16
N LEU A 117 -7.40 -2.60 -18.39
CA LEU A 117 -6.18 -3.34 -18.75
C LEU A 117 -6.07 -3.70 -20.24
N ASP A 118 -6.81 -3.01 -21.10
CA ASP A 118 -6.79 -3.27 -22.53
C ASP A 118 -5.56 -2.69 -23.25
N LEU A 119 -4.69 -1.99 -22.51
CA LEU A 119 -3.38 -1.51 -22.98
C LEU A 119 -2.36 -1.95 -21.92
N VAL A 120 -1.38 -2.81 -22.25
CA VAL A 120 -0.48 -3.42 -21.25
C VAL A 120 0.93 -2.84 -21.31
N GLU A 121 1.42 -2.45 -22.49
CA GLU A 121 2.80 -1.97 -22.67
C GLU A 121 2.97 -0.51 -22.19
N ASP A 122 2.04 0.38 -22.56
CA ASP A 122 2.08 1.81 -22.16
C ASP A 122 2.07 2.01 -20.64
N TYR A 123 1.46 1.09 -19.89
CA TYR A 123 1.40 1.20 -18.43
C TYR A 123 2.72 0.90 -17.75
N SER A 124 3.55 0.01 -18.30
CA SER A 124 4.84 -0.33 -17.68
C SER A 124 5.77 0.88 -17.72
N ASP A 125 5.86 1.56 -18.86
CA ASP A 125 6.67 2.76 -19.01
C ASP A 125 6.13 3.91 -18.17
N PHE A 126 4.81 4.12 -18.16
CA PHE A 126 4.19 5.11 -17.28
C PHE A 126 4.54 4.89 -15.80
N ILE A 127 4.42 3.65 -15.31
CA ILE A 127 4.76 3.30 -13.92
C ILE A 127 6.24 3.55 -13.65
N ARG A 128 7.12 3.12 -14.57
CA ARG A 128 8.57 3.32 -14.47
C ARG A 128 8.91 4.80 -14.36
N GLU A 129 8.36 5.63 -15.23
CA GLU A 129 8.61 7.08 -15.22
C GLU A 129 8.16 7.73 -13.91
N LYS A 130 6.97 7.38 -13.42
CA LYS A 130 6.45 7.88 -12.14
C LYS A 130 7.34 7.49 -10.96
N LEU A 131 7.85 6.26 -10.95
CA LEU A 131 8.77 5.81 -9.90
C LEU A 131 10.14 6.49 -10.00
N ILE A 132 10.65 6.75 -11.21
CA ILE A 132 11.91 7.50 -11.40
C ILE A 132 11.75 8.96 -10.96
N GLU A 133 10.63 9.60 -11.30
CA GLU A 133 10.26 10.94 -10.82
C GLU A 133 10.25 10.96 -9.29
N LYS A 134 9.52 10.04 -8.66
CA LYS A 134 9.46 9.97 -7.20
C LYS A 134 10.81 9.65 -6.55
N TYR A 135 11.62 8.80 -7.19
CA TYR A 135 12.97 8.51 -6.71
C TYR A 135 13.83 9.79 -6.70
N ARG A 136 13.76 10.60 -7.76
CA ARG A 136 14.47 11.88 -7.80
C ARG A 136 14.03 12.83 -6.70
N GLU A 137 12.73 12.94 -6.44
CA GLU A 137 12.20 13.76 -5.32
C GLU A 137 12.78 13.33 -3.97
N LEU A 138 12.85 12.02 -3.71
CA LEU A 138 13.24 11.49 -2.40
C LEU A 138 14.74 11.46 -2.15
N TYR A 139 15.54 11.32 -3.21
CA TYR A 139 16.98 11.09 -3.11
C TYR A 139 17.83 12.20 -3.76
N GLY A 140 17.21 13.19 -4.43
CA GLY A 140 17.88 14.30 -5.09
C GLY A 140 18.71 13.90 -6.32
N LYS A 141 18.55 12.67 -6.82
CA LYS A 141 19.32 12.14 -7.96
C LYS A 141 18.54 11.09 -8.75
N ASN A 142 18.98 10.82 -9.97
CA ASN A 142 18.48 9.69 -10.75
C ASN A 142 18.86 8.35 -10.08
N PRO A 143 18.05 7.29 -10.26
CA PRO A 143 18.45 5.95 -9.88
C PRO A 143 19.59 5.48 -10.80
N ASP A 144 20.59 4.79 -10.21
CA ASP A 144 21.74 4.30 -10.97
C ASP A 144 21.34 3.19 -11.99
N ASP A 145 20.25 2.47 -11.68
CA ASP A 145 19.59 1.52 -12.57
C ASP A 145 18.11 1.92 -12.68
N ASN A 146 17.69 2.29 -13.89
CA ASN A 146 16.33 2.71 -14.21
C ASN A 146 15.54 1.66 -15.00
N SER A 147 16.11 0.47 -15.22
CA SER A 147 15.41 -0.63 -15.87
C SER A 147 14.25 -1.05 -14.98
N LEU A 148 13.02 -0.90 -15.44
CA LEU A 148 11.87 -1.42 -14.72
C LEU A 148 10.83 -1.88 -15.72
N VAL A 149 10.43 -3.14 -15.61
CA VAL A 149 9.31 -3.68 -16.37
C VAL A 149 8.28 -4.20 -15.39
N VAL A 150 7.03 -3.79 -15.57
CA VAL A 150 5.91 -4.18 -14.73
C VAL A 150 4.86 -4.88 -15.58
N ILE A 151 4.60 -6.15 -15.27
CA ILE A 151 3.56 -6.94 -15.93
C ILE A 151 2.38 -7.11 -14.99
N ILE A 152 1.20 -6.63 -15.39
CA ILE A 152 -0.04 -6.82 -14.64
C ILE A 152 -0.80 -8.02 -15.20
N LYS A 153 -1.09 -9.00 -14.34
CA LYS A 153 -1.89 -10.19 -14.66
C LYS A 153 -3.23 -10.14 -13.93
N ASN A 154 -4.30 -10.42 -14.66
CA ASN A 154 -5.63 -10.62 -14.09
C ASN A 154 -5.81 -12.09 -13.69
N GLY A 155 -6.06 -12.31 -12.41
CA GLY A 155 -6.65 -13.55 -11.92
C GLY A 155 -8.16 -13.39 -11.75
N LYS A 156 -8.86 -14.50 -11.52
CA LYS A 156 -10.34 -14.52 -11.40
C LYS A 156 -10.89 -13.44 -10.46
N ASN A 157 -10.27 -13.25 -9.29
CA ASN A 157 -10.69 -12.31 -8.25
C ASN A 157 -9.55 -11.41 -7.74
N TYR A 158 -8.48 -11.24 -8.52
CA TYR A 158 -7.34 -10.43 -8.08
C TYR A 158 -6.51 -9.92 -9.26
N LYS A 159 -5.77 -8.82 -9.03
CA LYS A 159 -4.74 -8.34 -9.95
C LYS A 159 -3.36 -8.59 -9.33
N LYS A 160 -2.45 -9.16 -10.10
CA LYS A 160 -1.07 -9.45 -9.68
C LYS A 160 -0.09 -8.65 -10.53
N ALA A 161 0.81 -7.90 -9.90
CA ALA A 161 1.90 -7.20 -10.55
C ALA A 161 3.20 -8.00 -10.38
N LEU A 162 3.89 -8.22 -11.50
CA LEU A 162 5.22 -8.84 -11.57
C LEU A 162 6.23 -7.78 -11.98
N PHE A 163 7.29 -7.61 -11.20
CA PHE A 163 8.30 -6.58 -11.40
C PHE A 163 9.66 -7.18 -11.77
N PHE A 164 10.31 -6.58 -12.75
CA PHE A 164 11.64 -6.97 -13.24
C PHE A 164 12.56 -5.75 -13.34
N GLY A 165 13.87 -5.95 -13.19
CA GLY A 165 14.88 -4.89 -13.26
C GLY A 165 15.29 -4.32 -11.88
N SER A 166 15.36 -2.99 -11.81
CA SER A 166 15.90 -2.16 -10.75
C SER A 166 15.31 -2.45 -9.38
N LYS A 167 16.14 -3.02 -8.49
CA LYS A 167 15.76 -3.32 -7.11
C LYS A 167 15.30 -2.06 -6.35
N LYS A 168 15.89 -0.90 -6.65
CA LYS A 168 15.58 0.38 -6.00
C LYS A 168 14.17 0.85 -6.36
N LEU A 169 13.81 0.79 -7.65
CA LEU A 169 12.47 1.17 -8.11
C LEU A 169 11.41 0.18 -7.63
N ILE A 170 11.71 -1.13 -7.61
CA ILE A 170 10.82 -2.16 -7.06
C ILE A 170 10.57 -1.92 -5.57
N ASN A 171 11.62 -1.64 -4.79
CA ASN A 171 11.47 -1.31 -3.37
C ASN A 171 10.65 -0.03 -3.17
N LEU A 172 10.85 0.98 -4.01
CA LEU A 172 10.06 2.21 -3.96
C LEU A 172 8.57 1.95 -4.21
N ALA A 173 8.25 1.14 -5.23
CA ALA A 173 6.88 0.73 -5.51
C ALA A 173 6.27 -0.10 -4.36
N ASN A 174 7.07 -0.98 -3.74
CA ASN A 174 6.63 -1.75 -2.58
C ASN A 174 6.23 -0.82 -1.41
N VAL A 175 6.98 0.27 -1.18
CA VAL A 175 6.70 1.23 -0.10
C VAL A 175 5.54 2.16 -0.44
N LEU A 176 5.53 2.72 -1.65
CA LEU A 176 4.63 3.84 -2.03
C LEU A 176 3.45 3.42 -2.91
N GLY A 177 3.33 2.14 -3.22
CA GLY A 177 2.35 1.63 -4.17
C GLY A 177 2.85 1.68 -5.61
N LEU A 178 2.07 1.06 -6.50
CA LEU A 178 2.39 0.82 -7.91
C LEU A 178 2.87 2.07 -8.65
N TYR A 179 2.27 3.23 -8.37
CA TYR A 179 2.54 4.49 -9.07
C TYR A 179 3.55 5.39 -8.36
N GLY A 180 4.09 4.99 -7.21
CA GLY A 180 5.02 5.82 -6.44
C GLY A 180 4.40 7.08 -5.79
N THR A 181 3.10 7.33 -5.93
CA THR A 181 2.46 8.56 -5.42
C THR A 181 2.10 8.50 -3.94
N GLY A 182 2.14 7.31 -3.32
CA GLY A 182 1.65 7.09 -1.98
C GLY A 182 0.12 7.08 -1.87
N GLY A 183 -0.39 6.94 -0.65
CA GLY A 183 -1.81 6.82 -0.37
C GLY A 183 -2.36 5.42 -0.64
N TYR A 184 -3.63 5.32 -1.04
CA TYR A 184 -4.35 4.04 -1.11
C TYR A 184 -4.37 3.38 -2.50
N ARG A 185 -4.17 4.17 -3.57
CA ARG A 185 -4.33 3.71 -4.95
C ARG A 185 -3.15 2.87 -5.40
N GLY A 186 -3.41 1.72 -6.01
CA GLY A 186 -2.36 0.81 -6.46
C GLY A 186 -1.52 0.26 -5.31
N PHE A 187 -2.08 0.15 -4.11
CA PHE A 187 -1.38 -0.41 -2.96
C PHE A 187 -0.96 -1.85 -3.23
N LEU A 188 0.27 -2.21 -2.87
CA LEU A 188 0.84 -3.52 -3.16
C LEU A 188 0.89 -4.37 -1.88
N VAL A 189 0.46 -5.63 -1.94
CA VAL A 189 0.58 -6.61 -0.84
C VAL A 189 1.26 -7.87 -1.31
N GLU A 190 2.10 -8.46 -0.46
CA GLU A 190 2.82 -9.70 -0.81
C GLU A 190 1.96 -10.96 -0.65
N ASP A 191 0.94 -10.90 0.22
CA ASP A 191 0.13 -12.06 0.60
C ASP A 191 -1.22 -12.06 -0.13
N LYS A 192 -1.50 -13.16 -0.85
CA LYS A 192 -2.73 -13.38 -1.61
C LYS A 192 -3.98 -13.20 -0.76
N LYS A 193 -3.94 -13.56 0.53
CA LYS A 193 -5.12 -13.47 1.40
C LYS A 193 -5.68 -12.05 1.47
N PHE A 194 -4.80 -11.05 1.46
CA PHE A 194 -5.19 -9.64 1.43
C PHE A 194 -5.59 -9.18 0.03
N GLY A 195 -5.01 -9.78 -1.01
CA GLY A 195 -5.33 -9.55 -2.42
C GLY A 195 -6.78 -9.87 -2.81
N VAL A 196 -7.35 -10.94 -2.25
CA VAL A 196 -8.72 -11.39 -2.56
C VAL A 196 -9.78 -10.55 -1.84
N ILE A 197 -9.54 -10.25 -0.56
CA ILE A 197 -10.47 -9.54 0.33
C ILE A 197 -10.98 -8.21 -0.27
N ASN A 198 -10.14 -7.48 -0.99
CA ASN A 198 -10.50 -6.15 -1.50
C ASN A 198 -11.30 -6.17 -2.81
N ASN A 199 -11.23 -7.24 -3.62
CA ASN A 199 -11.88 -7.28 -4.93
C ASN A 199 -13.33 -7.78 -4.89
N GLU A 200 -13.73 -8.48 -3.83
CA GLU A 200 -15.15 -8.78 -3.56
C GLU A 200 -15.97 -7.49 -3.37
N ILE A 201 -15.31 -6.41 -2.95
CA ILE A 201 -15.92 -5.07 -2.84
C ILE A 201 -16.23 -4.50 -4.24
N LYS A 202 -15.49 -4.89 -5.29
CA LYS A 202 -15.67 -4.38 -6.67
C LYS A 202 -16.59 -5.24 -7.56
N SER A 203 -16.83 -6.52 -7.28
CA SER A 203 -17.45 -7.44 -8.24
C SER A 203 -18.98 -7.34 -8.42
N GLU A 204 -19.64 -6.28 -7.94
CA GLU A 204 -21.10 -6.10 -8.08
C GLU A 204 -21.50 -4.61 -8.26
N LEU A 205 -20.67 -3.83 -8.95
CA LEU A 205 -21.04 -2.51 -9.47
C LEU A 205 -21.04 -2.56 -11.00
#